data_AF-J9DQG4-F1
#
_entry.id   AF-J9DQG4-F1
#
_cell.length_a   1.000
_cell.length_b   1.000
_cell.length_c   1.000
_cell.angle_alpha   90.00
_cell.angle_beta   90.00
_cell.angle_gamma   90.00
#
_symmetry.space_group_name_H-M   'P 1'
#
loop_
_entity.id
_entity.type
_entity.pdbx_description
1 polymer ?
#
loop_
_entity_poly.entity_id
_entity_poly.type
_entity_poly.pdbx_seq_one_letter_code
_entity_poly.pdbx_strand_id
1 'polypeptide(L)'
;MNITDIDDKIIKRARQLYLLENYTSGEFGELSITKVIKDTLSALDKFKNKCIDETDPDKKNMLADMCAGVNVAVKKLECSLLQSEQQETEKSKNELLHAAKDVLSDWLDSLYKHTVNDLAVFDRLAKKYENEFLCDMASLNVLPPTVLTRVSEYIPEIIAYVEKIIDNGYGYVTKDGS
;
A
#
# COMPACT_ATOMS: atom_id res chain seq x y z
N MET A 1 20.53 -2.78 -1.09
CA MET A 1 19.13 -2.42 -1.36
C MET A 1 19.05 -2.24 -2.86
N ASN A 2 18.40 -3.17 -3.57
CA ASN A 2 18.29 -3.10 -5.02
C ASN A 2 17.21 -2.05 -5.35
N ILE A 3 17.46 -1.21 -6.35
CA ILE A 3 16.54 -0.12 -6.73
C ILE A 3 15.16 -0.70 -7.12
N THR A 4 15.13 -1.89 -7.72
CA THR A 4 13.90 -2.63 -8.06
C THR A 4 13.03 -2.98 -6.85
N ASP A 5 13.60 -3.24 -5.66
CA ASP A 5 12.83 -3.51 -4.45
C ASP A 5 12.04 -2.29 -3.96
N ILE A 6 12.53 -1.09 -4.26
CA ILE A 6 11.89 0.17 -3.85
C ILE A 6 10.66 0.39 -4.73
N ASP A 7 10.80 0.20 -6.03
CA ASP A 7 9.71 0.33 -6.99
C ASP A 7 8.58 -0.67 -6.70
N ASP A 8 8.92 -1.93 -6.43
CA ASP A 8 7.94 -2.96 -6.03
C ASP A 8 7.17 -2.57 -4.76
N LYS A 9 7.86 -1.96 -3.78
CA LYS A 9 7.22 -1.47 -2.56
C LYS A 9 6.31 -0.27 -2.83
N ILE A 10 6.69 0.64 -3.72
CA ILE A 10 5.85 1.78 -4.12
C ILE A 10 4.60 1.28 -4.86
N ILE A 11 4.76 0.36 -5.80
CA ILE A 11 3.65 -0.28 -6.54
C ILE A 11 2.69 -0.95 -5.55
N LYS A 12 3.24 -1.77 -4.64
CA LYS A 12 2.44 -2.43 -3.61
C LYS A 12 1.73 -1.41 -2.71
N ARG A 13 2.41 -0.35 -2.28
CA ARG A 13 1.81 0.66 -1.39
C ARG A 13 0.71 1.46 -2.08
N ALA A 14 0.90 1.85 -3.34
CA ALA A 14 -0.10 2.55 -4.13
C ALA A 14 -1.36 1.69 -4.29
N ARG A 15 -1.19 0.41 -4.63
CA ARG A 15 -2.30 -0.54 -4.76
C ARG A 15 -3.05 -0.76 -3.44
N GLN A 16 -2.31 -0.92 -2.35
CA GLN A 16 -2.87 -1.02 -1.00
C GLN A 16 -3.73 0.19 -0.62
N LEU A 17 -3.23 1.40 -0.86
CA LEU A 17 -3.97 2.64 -0.56
C LEU A 17 -5.24 2.75 -1.40
N TYR A 18 -5.15 2.43 -2.69
CA TYR A 18 -6.31 2.43 -3.58
C TYR A 18 -7.38 1.41 -3.15
N LEU A 19 -6.99 0.16 -2.89
CA LEU A 19 -7.93 -0.87 -2.45
C LEU A 19 -8.57 -0.54 -1.10
N LEU A 20 -7.81 0.06 -0.18
CA LEU A 20 -8.34 0.50 1.10
C LEU A 20 -9.34 1.65 0.93
N GLU A 21 -9.05 2.62 0.08
CA GLU A 21 -9.94 3.75 -0.23
C GLU A 21 -11.27 3.25 -0.81
N ASN A 22 -11.21 2.31 -1.76
CA ASN A 22 -12.38 1.67 -2.36
C ASN A 22 -13.18 0.86 -1.32
N TYR A 23 -12.50 0.20 -0.40
CA TYR A 23 -13.12 -0.49 0.74
C TYR A 23 -13.89 0.47 1.64
N THR A 24 -13.26 1.57 2.05
CA THR A 24 -13.92 2.58 2.89
C THR A 24 -15.05 3.31 2.17
N SER A 25 -14.98 3.43 0.85
CA SER A 25 -16.01 4.06 0.02
C SER A 25 -17.22 3.14 -0.26
N GLY A 26 -17.15 1.87 0.13
CA GLY A 26 -18.25 0.90 -0.02
C GLY A 26 -18.31 0.20 -1.37
N GLU A 27 -17.27 0.29 -2.21
CA GLU A 27 -17.25 -0.32 -3.54
C GLU A 27 -17.25 -1.86 -3.48
N PHE A 28 -16.71 -2.43 -2.40
CA PHE A 28 -16.75 -3.88 -2.13
C PHE A 28 -18.03 -4.33 -1.38
N GLY A 29 -19.09 -3.51 -1.39
CA GLY A 29 -20.38 -3.76 -0.74
C GLY A 29 -20.59 -2.98 0.57
N GLU A 30 -21.79 -3.07 1.14
CA GLU A 30 -22.19 -2.29 2.31
C GLU A 30 -21.21 -2.43 3.50
N LEU A 31 -20.73 -1.29 4.01
CA LEU A 31 -19.74 -1.21 5.08
C LEU A 31 -20.40 -1.36 6.45
N SER A 32 -21.01 -2.51 6.68
CA SER A 32 -21.62 -2.86 7.97
C SER A 32 -20.55 -3.13 9.02
N ILE A 33 -20.83 -2.78 10.28
CA ILE A 33 -19.89 -2.97 11.39
C ILE A 33 -19.49 -4.45 11.52
N THR A 34 -20.45 -5.35 11.36
CA THR A 34 -20.22 -6.80 11.40
C THR A 34 -19.28 -7.27 10.29
N LYS A 35 -19.39 -6.69 9.09
CA LYS A 35 -18.48 -7.00 7.98
C LYS A 35 -17.06 -6.51 8.27
N VAL A 36 -16.92 -5.28 8.76
CA VAL A 36 -15.60 -4.72 9.13
C VAL A 36 -14.89 -5.59 10.17
N ILE A 37 -15.61 -6.04 11.20
CA ILE A 37 -15.04 -6.95 12.22
C ILE A 37 -14.62 -8.27 11.58
N LYS A 38 -15.50 -8.90 10.78
CA LYS A 38 -15.22 -10.18 10.11
C LYS A 38 -14.02 -10.10 9.17
N ASP A 39 -13.94 -9.06 8.36
CA ASP A 39 -12.85 -8.84 7.42
C ASP A 39 -11.54 -8.59 8.18
N THR A 40 -11.60 -7.82 9.28
CA THR A 40 -10.43 -7.55 10.13
C THR A 40 -9.91 -8.82 10.80
N LEU A 41 -10.78 -9.69 11.31
CA LEU A 41 -10.39 -10.97 11.88
C LEU A 41 -9.75 -11.89 10.83
N SER A 42 -10.33 -11.95 9.62
CA SER A 42 -9.79 -12.73 8.51
C SER A 42 -8.42 -12.22 8.05
N ALA A 43 -8.26 -10.90 8.00
CA ALA A 43 -6.99 -10.25 7.70
C ALA A 43 -5.94 -10.55 8.78
N LEU A 44 -6.34 -10.50 10.05
CA LEU A 44 -5.46 -10.78 11.19
C LEU A 44 -4.97 -12.23 11.18
N ASP A 45 -5.83 -13.21 10.90
CA ASP A 45 -5.40 -14.61 10.85
C ASP A 45 -4.40 -14.88 9.72
N LYS A 46 -4.60 -14.23 8.56
CA LYS A 46 -3.59 -14.27 7.49
C LYS A 46 -2.28 -13.59 7.89
N PHE A 47 -2.37 -12.47 8.59
CA PHE A 47 -1.21 -11.70 9.03
C PHE A 47 -0.41 -12.43 10.11
N LYS A 48 -1.07 -13.18 11.01
CA LYS A 48 -0.40 -14.04 12.01
C LYS A 48 0.49 -15.10 11.38
N ASN A 49 0.06 -15.74 10.28
CA ASN A 49 0.89 -16.71 9.57
C ASN A 49 2.20 -16.07 9.10
N LYS A 50 2.13 -14.85 8.57
CA LYS A 50 3.30 -14.05 8.19
C LYS A 50 4.19 -13.70 9.39
N CYS A 51 3.62 -13.46 10.58
CA CYS A 51 4.40 -13.27 11.81
C CYS A 51 5.13 -14.54 12.26
N ILE A 52 4.56 -15.72 12.00
CA ILE A 52 5.16 -17.02 12.36
C ILE A 52 6.36 -17.32 11.45
N ASP A 53 6.20 -17.05 10.16
CA ASP A 53 7.24 -17.29 9.13
C ASP A 53 8.42 -16.30 9.20
N GLU A 54 8.29 -15.20 9.96
CA GLU A 54 9.34 -14.20 10.09
C GLU A 54 10.46 -14.64 11.04
N THR A 55 11.68 -14.67 10.51
CA THR A 55 12.89 -15.07 11.24
C THR A 55 13.48 -13.94 12.07
N ASP A 56 13.34 -12.69 11.60
CA ASP A 56 13.91 -11.51 12.26
C ASP A 56 13.14 -11.15 13.54
N PRO A 57 13.81 -11.07 14.71
CA PRO A 57 13.15 -10.88 15.99
C PRO A 57 12.51 -9.48 16.13
N ASP A 58 13.15 -8.44 15.61
CA ASP A 58 12.65 -7.07 15.73
C ASP A 58 11.40 -6.88 14.87
N LYS A 59 11.44 -7.37 13.64
CA LYS A 59 10.29 -7.36 12.73
C LYS A 59 9.16 -8.24 13.27
N LYS A 60 9.46 -9.38 13.87
CA LYS A 60 8.45 -10.23 14.50
C LYS A 60 7.76 -9.54 15.67
N ASN A 61 8.51 -8.85 16.53
CA ASN A 61 7.95 -8.06 17.62
C ASN A 61 7.07 -6.93 17.09
N MET A 62 7.54 -6.17 16.10
CA MET A 62 6.77 -5.12 15.44
C MET A 62 5.43 -5.66 14.88
N LEU A 63 5.46 -6.80 14.18
CA LEU A 63 4.26 -7.41 13.63
C LEU A 63 3.30 -7.93 14.73
N ALA A 64 3.84 -8.45 15.83
CA ALA A 64 3.06 -8.89 16.98
C ALA A 64 2.37 -7.71 17.69
N ASP A 65 3.06 -6.59 17.85
CA ASP A 65 2.52 -5.36 18.44
C ASP A 65 1.39 -4.79 17.57
N MET A 66 1.55 -4.80 16.24
CA MET A 66 0.48 -4.45 15.31
C MET A 66 -0.76 -5.33 15.50
N CYS A 67 -0.57 -6.65 15.55
CA CYS A 67 -1.65 -7.60 15.81
C CYS A 67 -2.35 -7.35 17.16
N ALA A 68 -1.58 -7.04 18.21
CA ALA A 68 -2.12 -6.73 19.53
C ALA A 68 -2.97 -5.45 19.50
N GLY A 69 -2.47 -4.39 18.85
CA GLY A 69 -3.20 -3.13 18.67
C GLY A 69 -4.53 -3.30 17.95
N VAL A 70 -4.54 -4.08 16.87
CA VAL A 70 -5.78 -4.39 16.13
C VAL A 70 -6.77 -5.19 17.00
N ASN A 71 -6.31 -6.21 17.73
CA ASN A 71 -7.18 -6.97 18.63
C ASN A 71 -7.81 -6.11 19.73
N VAL A 72 -7.06 -5.15 20.28
CA VAL A 72 -7.59 -4.20 21.27
C VAL A 72 -8.70 -3.35 20.64
N ALA A 73 -8.50 -2.85 19.42
CA ALA A 73 -9.49 -2.07 18.71
C ALA A 73 -10.75 -2.89 18.35
N VAL A 74 -10.60 -4.16 17.96
CA VAL A 74 -11.74 -5.06 17.70
C VAL A 74 -12.56 -5.27 18.97
N LYS A 75 -11.92 -5.61 20.09
CA LYS A 75 -12.61 -5.79 21.38
C LYS A 75 -13.32 -4.52 21.83
N LYS A 76 -12.71 -3.35 21.60
CA LYS A 76 -13.34 -2.06 21.92
C LYS A 76 -14.64 -1.89 21.13
N LEU A 77 -14.60 -2.15 19.82
CA LEU A 77 -15.78 -2.05 18.95
C LEU A 77 -16.87 -3.05 19.34
N GLU A 78 -16.51 -4.29 19.68
CA GLU A 78 -17.44 -5.31 20.17
C GLU A 78 -18.13 -4.89 21.47
N CYS A 79 -17.39 -4.31 22.42
CA CYS A 79 -17.96 -3.77 23.66
C CYS A 79 -18.93 -2.60 23.39
N SER A 80 -18.58 -1.67 22.50
CA SER A 80 -19.45 -0.54 22.14
C SER A 80 -20.74 -0.98 21.44
N LEU A 81 -20.68 -2.03 20.61
CA LEU A 81 -21.84 -2.66 19.98
C LEU A 81 -22.86 -3.18 21.02
N LEU A 82 -22.38 -3.75 22.13
CA LEU A 82 -23.24 -4.25 23.20
C LEU A 82 -23.91 -3.12 24.01
N GLN A 83 -23.28 -1.95 24.08
CA GLN A 83 -23.73 -0.81 24.89
C GLN A 83 -24.74 0.10 24.17
N SER A 84 -25.05 -0.16 22.88
CA SER A 84 -26.11 0.52 22.08
C SER A 84 -25.97 2.05 21.91
N GLU A 85 -24.77 2.62 22.07
CA GLU A 85 -24.50 4.03 21.74
C GLU A 85 -24.02 4.18 20.28
N GLN A 86 -24.87 4.76 19.42
CA GLN A 86 -24.57 4.93 17.99
C GLN A 86 -23.33 5.79 17.72
N GLN A 87 -23.13 6.86 18.50
CA GLN A 87 -22.03 7.81 18.31
C GLN A 87 -20.67 7.20 18.73
N GLU A 88 -20.63 6.46 19.84
CA GLU A 88 -19.41 5.77 20.30
C GLU A 88 -19.07 4.56 19.41
N THR A 89 -20.09 3.94 18.80
CA THR A 89 -19.90 2.83 17.85
C THR A 89 -19.24 3.30 16.56
N GLU A 90 -19.68 4.40 15.95
CA GLU A 90 -19.04 4.95 14.74
C GLU A 90 -17.62 5.46 15.02
N LYS A 91 -17.39 6.05 16.19
CA LYS A 91 -16.04 6.44 16.62
C LYS A 91 -15.11 5.22 16.74
N SER A 92 -15.56 4.17 17.44
CA SER A 92 -14.79 2.94 17.62
C SER A 92 -14.57 2.20 16.29
N LYS A 93 -15.50 2.30 15.34
CA LYS A 93 -15.34 1.78 13.98
C LYS A 93 -14.19 2.49 13.24
N ASN A 94 -14.15 3.82 13.31
CA ASN A 94 -13.08 4.60 12.68
C ASN A 94 -11.71 4.33 13.33
N GLU A 95 -11.66 4.19 14.66
CA GLU A 95 -10.46 3.79 15.38
C GLU A 95 -9.97 2.39 14.94
N LEU A 96 -10.88 1.44 14.77
CA LEU A 96 -10.56 0.11 14.25
C LEU A 96 -10.00 0.18 12.83
N LEU A 97 -10.66 0.91 11.91
CA LEU A 97 -10.19 1.07 10.54
C LEU A 97 -8.79 1.71 10.47
N HIS A 98 -8.52 2.67 11.35
CA HIS A 98 -7.19 3.28 11.45
C HIS A 98 -6.14 2.28 11.99
N ALA A 99 -6.43 1.57 13.08
CA ALA A 99 -5.51 0.60 13.67
C ALA A 99 -5.27 -0.61 12.75
N ALA A 100 -6.31 -1.08 12.07
CA ALA A 100 -6.26 -2.23 11.17
C ALA A 100 -5.80 -1.88 9.75
N LYS A 101 -5.51 -0.59 9.46
CA LYS A 101 -5.16 -0.08 8.14
C LYS A 101 -4.16 -0.97 7.41
N ASP A 102 -3.00 -1.23 8.00
CA ASP A 102 -1.93 -1.96 7.30
C ASP A 102 -2.23 -3.46 7.16
N VAL A 103 -2.89 -4.06 8.15
CA VAL A 103 -3.31 -5.47 8.13
C VAL A 103 -4.38 -5.69 7.06
N LEU A 104 -5.42 -4.85 7.05
CA LEU A 104 -6.48 -4.85 6.05
C LEU A 104 -5.93 -4.58 4.66
N SER A 105 -5.02 -3.62 4.51
CA SER A 105 -4.41 -3.30 3.22
C SER A 105 -3.63 -4.48 2.63
N ASP A 106 -2.82 -5.19 3.43
CA ASP A 106 -2.06 -6.37 2.96
C ASP A 106 -2.99 -7.54 2.59
N TRP A 107 -4.09 -7.70 3.33
CA TRP A 107 -5.11 -8.70 3.03
C TRP A 107 -5.90 -8.37 1.75
N LEU A 108 -6.39 -7.13 1.61
CA LEU A 108 -7.09 -6.64 0.41
C LEU A 108 -6.19 -6.74 -0.82
N ASP A 109 -4.92 -6.34 -0.71
CA ASP A 109 -3.94 -6.48 -1.79
C ASP A 109 -3.81 -7.94 -2.25
N SER A 110 -3.73 -8.86 -1.29
CA SER A 110 -3.63 -10.27 -1.64
C SER A 110 -4.84 -10.82 -2.39
N LEU A 111 -6.04 -10.30 -2.11
CA LEU A 111 -7.29 -10.73 -2.74
C LEU A 111 -7.48 -10.07 -4.10
N TYR A 112 -7.30 -8.76 -4.17
CA TYR A 112 -7.72 -7.93 -5.30
C TYR A 112 -6.55 -7.33 -6.10
N LYS A 113 -5.29 -7.73 -5.86
CA LYS A 113 -4.16 -7.21 -6.66
C LYS A 113 -4.35 -7.36 -8.17
N HIS A 114 -5.07 -8.38 -8.60
CA HIS A 114 -5.33 -8.68 -10.01
C HIS A 114 -6.37 -7.77 -10.67
N THR A 115 -7.16 -7.04 -9.87
CA THR A 115 -8.17 -6.11 -10.39
C THR A 115 -7.61 -4.72 -10.65
N VAL A 116 -6.42 -4.40 -10.11
CA VAL A 116 -5.78 -3.08 -10.22
C VAL A 116 -4.71 -3.11 -11.29
N ASN A 117 -5.07 -2.68 -12.50
CA ASN A 117 -4.18 -2.61 -13.66
C ASN A 117 -4.01 -1.18 -14.21
N ASP A 118 -4.65 -0.19 -13.58
CA ASP A 118 -4.59 1.20 -14.03
C ASP A 118 -3.30 1.88 -13.55
N LEU A 119 -2.52 2.40 -14.50
CA LEU A 119 -1.29 3.13 -14.23
C LEU A 119 -1.53 4.38 -13.38
N ALA A 120 -2.71 5.01 -13.50
CA ALA A 120 -3.06 6.21 -12.75
C ALA A 120 -3.03 5.96 -11.22
N VAL A 121 -3.30 4.74 -10.78
CA VAL A 121 -3.23 4.36 -9.36
C VAL A 121 -1.81 4.50 -8.81
N PHE A 122 -0.81 4.07 -9.59
CA PHE A 122 0.60 4.13 -9.20
C PHE A 122 1.16 5.55 -9.35
N ASP A 123 0.80 6.23 -10.44
CA ASP A 123 1.19 7.62 -10.71
C ASP A 123 0.72 8.58 -9.61
N ARG A 124 -0.49 8.38 -9.07
CA ARG A 124 -1.03 9.19 -7.98
C ARG A 124 -0.13 9.20 -6.74
N LEU A 125 0.43 8.05 -6.36
CA LEU A 125 1.34 7.98 -5.21
C LEU A 125 2.69 8.63 -5.50
N ALA A 126 3.24 8.40 -6.70
CA ALA A 126 4.49 9.01 -7.13
C ALA A 126 4.38 10.54 -7.15
N LYS A 127 3.32 11.09 -7.75
CA LYS A 127 3.05 12.54 -7.80
C LYS A 127 2.87 13.16 -6.43
N LYS A 128 2.23 12.45 -5.48
CA LYS A 128 2.11 12.95 -4.11
C LYS A 128 3.49 13.22 -3.50
N TYR A 129 4.38 12.24 -3.55
CA TYR A 129 5.72 12.38 -2.96
C TYR A 129 6.64 13.28 -3.78
N GLU A 130 6.48 13.33 -5.10
CA GLU A 130 7.14 14.34 -5.95
C GLU A 130 6.79 15.76 -5.49
N ASN A 131 5.50 16.04 -5.26
CA ASN A 131 5.05 17.35 -4.78
C ASN A 131 5.59 17.66 -3.37
N GLU A 132 5.56 16.69 -2.45
CA GLU A 132 6.14 16.86 -1.10
C GLU A 132 7.64 17.20 -1.20
N PHE A 133 8.40 16.47 -2.02
CA PHE A 133 9.81 16.74 -2.27
C PHE A 133 10.05 18.15 -2.82
N LEU A 134 9.27 18.58 -3.82
CA LEU A 134 9.41 19.92 -4.39
C LEU A 134 9.08 21.03 -3.39
N CYS A 135 8.07 20.83 -2.53
CA CYS A 135 7.75 21.73 -1.42
C CYS A 135 8.90 21.85 -0.41
N ASP A 136 9.54 20.73 -0.07
CA ASP A 136 10.69 20.72 0.84
C ASP A 136 11.91 21.42 0.21
N MET A 137 12.18 21.18 -1.07
CA MET A 137 13.24 21.86 -1.81
C MET A 137 13.01 23.38 -1.84
N ALA A 138 11.78 23.82 -2.10
CA ALA A 138 11.43 25.23 -2.05
C ALA A 138 11.61 25.83 -0.64
N SER A 139 11.26 25.08 0.41
CA SER A 139 11.46 25.51 1.81
C SER A 139 12.93 25.67 2.18
N LEU A 140 13.83 24.95 1.50
CA LEU A 140 15.27 25.07 1.61
C LEU A 140 15.87 26.14 0.66
N ASN A 141 15.04 26.95 0.00
CA ASN A 141 15.44 27.93 -1.02
C ASN A 141 16.19 27.34 -2.22
N VAL A 142 15.94 26.07 -2.54
CA VAL A 142 16.45 25.45 -3.76
C VAL A 142 15.60 25.93 -4.94
N LEU A 143 16.26 26.41 -5.99
CA LEU A 143 15.56 26.86 -7.20
C LEU A 143 14.91 25.66 -7.93
N PRO A 144 13.72 25.84 -8.51
CA PRO A 144 13.10 24.80 -9.32
C PRO A 144 13.95 24.50 -10.57
N PRO A 145 13.97 23.23 -11.04
CA PRO A 145 14.67 22.89 -12.26
C PRO A 145 14.00 23.53 -13.49
N THR A 146 14.79 23.79 -14.54
CA THR A 146 14.26 24.32 -15.81
C THR A 146 13.35 23.32 -16.52
N VAL A 147 13.65 22.03 -16.40
CA VAL A 147 12.87 20.92 -16.95
C VAL A 147 12.85 19.80 -15.92
N LEU A 148 11.66 19.25 -15.68
CA LEU A 148 11.46 18.09 -14.83
C LEU A 148 11.03 16.91 -15.73
N THR A 149 11.84 15.86 -15.77
CA THR A 149 11.58 14.67 -16.60
C THR A 149 11.20 13.49 -15.72
N ARG A 150 10.20 12.71 -16.14
CA ARG A 150 9.80 11.48 -15.44
C ARG A 150 10.05 10.28 -16.33
N VAL A 151 10.62 9.22 -15.77
CA VAL A 151 10.93 7.98 -16.53
C VAL A 151 9.67 7.45 -17.25
N SER A 152 8.51 7.51 -16.60
CA SER A 152 7.22 7.10 -17.16
C SER A 152 6.78 7.88 -18.41
N GLU A 153 7.29 9.10 -18.61
CA GLU A 153 6.98 9.94 -19.77
C GLU A 153 7.87 9.62 -20.99
N TYR A 154 8.98 8.90 -20.81
CA TYR A 154 9.99 8.63 -21.85
C TYR A 154 10.19 7.13 -22.14
N ILE A 155 9.21 6.29 -21.80
CA ILE A 155 9.28 4.84 -22.03
C ILE A 155 9.56 4.48 -23.50
N PRO A 156 8.92 5.11 -24.51
CA PRO A 156 9.22 4.81 -25.92
C PRO A 156 10.68 5.07 -26.30
N GLU A 157 11.25 6.18 -25.83
CA GLU A 157 12.64 6.56 -26.08
C GLU A 157 13.63 5.63 -25.39
N ILE A 158 13.31 5.21 -24.16
CA ILE A 158 14.11 4.23 -23.42
C ILE A 158 14.13 2.89 -24.16
N ILE A 159 12.99 2.41 -24.64
CA ILE A 159 12.90 1.17 -25.44
C ILE A 159 13.77 1.30 -26.69
N ALA A 160 13.60 2.35 -27.48
CA ALA A 160 14.38 2.57 -28.70
C ALA A 160 15.89 2.66 -28.43
N TYR A 161 16.28 3.26 -27.31
CA TYR A 161 17.69 3.32 -26.90
C TYR A 161 18.24 1.93 -26.57
N VAL A 162 17.49 1.10 -25.84
CA VAL A 162 17.89 -0.28 -25.48
C VAL A 162 17.95 -1.17 -26.72
N GLU A 163 17.00 -1.08 -27.64
CA GLU A 163 17.00 -1.80 -28.91
C GLU A 163 18.31 -1.55 -29.69
N LYS A 164 18.73 -0.28 -29.77
CA LYS A 164 19.98 0.10 -30.42
C LYS A 164 21.23 -0.49 -29.73
N ILE A 165 21.21 -0.67 -28.41
CA ILE A 165 22.31 -1.32 -27.68
C ILE A 165 22.41 -2.80 -28.09
N ILE A 166 21.26 -3.48 -28.22
CA ILE A 166 21.19 -4.88 -28.64
C ILE A 166 21.65 -5.01 -30.10
N ASP A 167 21.17 -4.16 -31.00
CA ASP A 167 21.53 -4.17 -32.43
C ASP A 167 23.04 -3.97 -32.65
N ASN A 168 23.68 -3.16 -31.81
CA ASN A 168 25.12 -2.93 -31.85
C ASN A 168 25.94 -4.08 -31.23
N GLY A 169 25.30 -5.14 -30.72
CA GLY A 169 25.95 -6.29 -30.10
C GLY A 169 26.46 -6.05 -28.68
N TYR A 170 26.02 -4.98 -28.02
CA TYR A 170 26.40 -4.64 -26.64
C TYR A 170 25.38 -5.10 -25.59
N GLY A 171 24.24 -5.65 -26.02
CA GLY A 171 23.19 -6.20 -25.16
C GLY A 171 22.62 -7.50 -25.71
N TYR A 172 22.03 -8.31 -24.84
CA TYR A 172 21.36 -9.56 -25.23
C TYR A 172 20.19 -9.81 -24.29
N VAL A 173 19.20 -10.58 -24.78
CA VAL A 173 18.03 -10.98 -23.99
C VAL A 173 18.34 -12.26 -23.22
N THR A 174 18.08 -12.25 -21.91
CA THR A 174 18.17 -13.42 -21.04
C THR A 174 16.86 -14.22 -21.10
N LYS A 175 16.89 -15.52 -20.79
CA LYS A 175 15.70 -16.41 -20.91
C LYS A 175 14.60 -16.06 -19.91
N ASP A 176 14.99 -15.45 -18.81
CA ASP A 176 14.16 -15.01 -17.70
C ASP A 176 13.71 -13.55 -17.83
N GLY A 177 14.25 -12.80 -18.81
CA GLY A 177 13.92 -11.39 -19.00
C GLY A 177 14.51 -10.48 -17.90
N SER A 178 15.47 -10.98 -17.13
CA SER A 178 16.23 -10.27 -16.09
C SER A 178 17.43 -9.53 -16.66
#